data_AF-A0A9D1FWN3-F1
#
_entry.id   AF-A0A9D1FWN3-F1
#
_cell.length_a   1.000
_cell.length_b   1.000
_cell.length_c   1.000
_cell.angle_alpha   90.00
_cell.angle_beta   90.00
_cell.angle_gamma   90.00
#
_symmetry.space_group_name_H-M   'P 1'
#
loop_
_entity.id
_entity.type
_entity.pdbx_description
1 polymer ?
#
loop_
_entity_poly.entity_id
_entity_poly.type
_entity_poly.pdbx_seq_one_letter_code
_entity_poly.pdbx_strand_id
1 'polypeptide(L)'
;MVKNLIVSIFLMIFAALPVFCADVLPKYTTNLHTKTYGFYQVGKFIQLHEEADENSKIIQTISWTQDKLMPEGLKYDDVFSVFIGSKELALMAVEDETEDWVKLIYDNKNNKSGWMKKDDPYKFMTWVNLYNSYGRKYGFKILKDAPEAVLSLHADTEDNSQVVAQLNHPEFIKLNVIKGNWALVTVVDLDRTPKTGYIRWRSDDGVKYLFPAIK
;
A
#
# COMPACT_ATOMS: atom_id res chain seq x y z
N MET A 1 -9.92 4.72 -54.74
CA MET A 1 -8.88 5.25 -53.82
C MET A 1 -9.43 5.74 -52.46
N VAL A 2 -10.73 6.07 -52.34
CA VAL A 2 -11.35 6.58 -51.08
C VAL A 2 -11.65 5.50 -50.03
N LYS A 3 -11.79 4.23 -50.45
CA LYS A 3 -12.22 3.12 -49.58
C LYS A 3 -11.16 2.67 -48.56
N ASN A 4 -9.87 2.90 -48.85
CA ASN A 4 -8.76 2.54 -47.95
C ASN A 4 -8.42 3.64 -46.93
N LEU A 5 -8.90 4.87 -47.14
CA LEU A 5 -8.68 5.99 -46.21
C LEU A 5 -9.62 5.92 -44.99
N ILE A 6 -10.86 5.44 -45.21
CA ILE A 6 -11.87 5.31 -44.15
C ILE A 6 -11.49 4.21 -43.15
N VAL A 7 -10.86 3.12 -43.61
CA VAL A 7 -10.39 2.03 -42.74
C VAL A 7 -9.22 2.49 -41.85
N SER A 8 -8.32 3.34 -42.35
CA SER A 8 -7.22 3.89 -41.54
C SER A 8 -7.68 4.92 -40.50
N ILE A 9 -8.75 5.68 -40.75
CA ILE A 9 -9.32 6.63 -39.77
C ILE A 9 -10.09 5.88 -38.67
N PHE A 10 -10.79 4.80 -39.02
CA PHE A 10 -11.51 3.99 -38.02
C PHE A 10 -10.56 3.22 -37.08
N LEU A 11 -9.34 2.88 -37.52
CA LEU A 11 -8.33 2.24 -36.69
C LEU A 11 -7.68 3.19 -35.66
N MET A 12 -7.60 4.50 -35.94
CA MET A 12 -7.01 5.47 -35.00
C MET A 12 -7.97 5.87 -33.87
N ILE A 13 -9.29 5.82 -34.09
CA ILE A 13 -10.28 6.21 -33.08
C ILE A 13 -10.39 5.17 -31.94
N PHE A 14 -9.99 3.91 -32.18
CA PHE A 14 -9.94 2.87 -31.13
C PHE A 14 -8.67 2.91 -30.25
N ALA A 15 -7.71 3.81 -30.53
CA ALA A 15 -6.47 3.91 -29.75
C ALA A 15 -6.55 4.82 -28.52
N ALA A 16 -7.63 5.59 -28.35
CA ALA A 16 -7.89 6.37 -27.13
C ALA A 16 -8.69 5.52 -26.13
N LEU A 17 -8.17 4.33 -25.78
CA LEU A 17 -8.66 3.68 -24.56
C LEU A 17 -8.29 4.60 -23.39
N PRO A 18 -9.22 4.86 -22.44
CA PRO A 18 -8.86 5.56 -21.23
C PRO A 18 -7.68 4.80 -20.62
N VAL A 19 -6.55 5.48 -20.48
CA VAL A 19 -5.42 4.98 -19.70
C VAL A 19 -5.93 4.94 -18.28
N PHE A 20 -6.54 3.81 -17.90
CA PHE A 20 -6.90 3.56 -16.53
C PHE A 20 -5.61 3.65 -15.73
N CYS A 21 -5.56 4.60 -14.79
CA CYS A 21 -4.43 4.68 -13.90
C CYS A 21 -4.38 3.36 -13.12
N ALA A 22 -3.26 2.66 -13.21
CA ALA A 22 -3.11 1.38 -12.54
C ALA A 22 -3.13 1.59 -11.02
N ASP A 23 -3.81 0.69 -10.31
CA ASP A 23 -3.82 0.69 -8.85
C ASP A 23 -2.40 0.75 -8.29
N VAL A 24 -2.20 1.57 -7.25
CA VAL A 24 -0.96 1.65 -6.51
C VAL A 24 -1.02 0.68 -5.35
N LEU A 25 -0.13 -0.31 -5.37
CA LEU A 25 0.12 -1.21 -4.25
C LEU A 25 1.63 -1.47 -4.18
N PRO A 26 2.22 -1.59 -2.97
CA PRO A 26 3.63 -1.93 -2.84
C PRO A 26 3.97 -3.22 -3.58
N LYS A 27 4.98 -3.18 -4.45
CA LYS A 27 5.50 -4.33 -5.21
C LYS A 27 6.87 -4.77 -4.71
N TYR A 28 7.62 -3.83 -4.16
CA TYR A 28 8.97 -4.00 -3.66
C TYR A 28 9.02 -3.55 -2.19
N THR A 29 10.01 -4.05 -1.46
CA THR A 29 10.36 -3.60 -0.14
C THR A 29 10.81 -2.14 -0.19
N THR A 30 10.60 -1.40 0.89
CA THR A 30 10.99 0.00 0.95
C THR A 30 11.34 0.42 2.37
N ASN A 31 12.32 1.31 2.47
CA ASN A 31 12.71 1.95 3.72
C ASN A 31 11.91 3.23 3.99
N LEU A 32 11.16 3.75 3.00
CA LEU A 32 10.47 5.05 3.08
C LEU A 32 9.41 5.09 4.17
N HIS A 33 8.94 3.94 4.63
CA HIS A 33 7.84 3.86 5.59
C HIS A 33 8.20 3.14 6.89
N THR A 34 9.48 2.92 7.18
CA THR A 34 9.93 2.26 8.40
C THR A 34 9.65 3.09 9.66
N LYS A 35 9.63 4.42 9.52
CA LYS A 35 9.40 5.39 10.60
C LYS A 35 8.00 6.02 10.62
N THR A 36 7.11 5.55 9.75
CA THR A 36 5.73 6.06 9.69
C THR A 36 4.85 5.39 10.73
N TYR A 37 3.87 6.12 11.28
CA TYR A 37 2.96 5.62 12.31
C TYR A 37 1.90 4.70 11.70
N GLY A 38 1.52 4.96 10.45
CA GLY A 38 0.50 4.21 9.75
C GLY A 38 0.03 4.94 8.50
N PHE A 39 -1.27 4.91 8.28
CA PHE A 39 -1.91 5.43 7.10
C PHE A 39 -3.18 6.18 7.44
N TYR A 40 -3.49 7.18 6.63
CA TYR A 40 -4.79 7.86 6.65
C TYR A 40 -5.51 7.61 5.34
N GLN A 41 -6.78 7.21 5.42
CA GLN A 41 -7.64 7.14 4.23
C GLN A 41 -8.12 8.55 3.87
N VAL A 42 -7.62 9.08 2.75
CA VAL A 42 -7.92 10.45 2.32
C VAL A 42 -9.13 10.50 1.40
N GLY A 43 -9.87 11.60 1.46
CA GLY A 43 -10.92 11.94 0.50
C GLY A 43 -10.36 12.43 -0.84
N LYS A 44 -11.26 12.75 -1.79
CA LYS A 44 -10.92 13.21 -3.16
C LYS A 44 -10.26 14.59 -3.21
N PHE A 45 -10.34 15.36 -2.13
CA PHE A 45 -9.72 16.67 -1.99
C PHE A 45 -8.89 16.68 -0.70
N ILE A 46 -7.62 17.06 -0.83
CA ILE A 46 -6.62 17.01 0.21
C ILE A 46 -5.95 18.37 0.27
N GLN A 47 -6.04 19.03 1.42
CA GLN A 47 -5.43 20.33 1.65
C GLN A 47 -4.38 20.17 2.74
N LEU A 48 -3.14 20.52 2.40
CA LEU A 48 -1.98 20.32 3.28
C LEU A 48 -1.44 21.67 3.72
N HIS A 49 -1.32 21.83 5.02
CA HIS A 49 -0.81 23.00 5.72
C HIS A 49 0.64 22.77 6.17
N GLU A 50 1.36 23.87 6.36
CA GLU A 50 2.73 23.84 6.90
C GLU A 50 2.75 23.38 8.37
N GLU A 51 1.74 23.78 9.14
CA GLU A 51 1.56 23.45 10.55
C GLU A 51 0.14 22.91 10.82
N ALA A 52 -0.06 22.28 11.98
CA ALA A 52 -1.36 21.76 12.43
C ALA A 52 -2.30 22.88 12.92
N ASP A 53 -2.54 23.87 12.07
CA ASP A 53 -3.38 25.05 12.32
C ASP A 53 -4.11 25.44 11.02
N GLU A 54 -5.42 25.72 11.12
CA GLU A 54 -6.24 26.12 9.97
C GLU A 54 -5.79 27.45 9.36
N ASN A 55 -5.16 28.32 10.15
CA ASN A 55 -4.62 29.60 9.70
C ASN A 55 -3.22 29.47 9.10
N SER A 56 -2.60 28.29 9.22
CA SER A 56 -1.29 28.02 8.65
C SER A 56 -1.34 28.02 7.12
N LYS A 57 -0.22 28.38 6.51
CA LYS A 57 -0.06 28.44 5.06
C LYS A 57 -0.36 27.08 4.43
N ILE A 58 -1.17 27.09 3.38
CA ILE A 58 -1.38 25.92 2.52
C ILE A 58 -0.13 25.73 1.66
N ILE A 59 0.53 24.58 1.81
CA ILE A 59 1.76 24.23 1.07
C ILE A 59 1.47 23.35 -0.14
N GLN A 60 0.34 22.63 -0.13
CA GLN A 60 -0.05 21.77 -1.24
C GLN A 60 -1.57 21.53 -1.23
N THR A 61 -2.15 21.40 -2.41
CA THR A 61 -3.55 20.97 -2.58
C THR A 61 -3.59 19.89 -3.63
N ILE A 62 -4.16 18.74 -3.28
CA ILE A 62 -4.22 17.57 -4.15
C ILE A 62 -5.70 17.25 -4.35
N SER A 63 -6.09 17.00 -5.59
CA SER A 63 -7.38 16.39 -5.89
C SER A 63 -7.20 15.20 -6.80
N TRP A 64 -8.03 14.18 -6.60
CA TRP A 64 -7.91 12.94 -7.34
C TRP A 64 -9.27 12.34 -7.71
N THR A 65 -9.28 11.68 -8.86
CA THR A 65 -10.29 10.75 -9.34
C THR A 65 -9.62 9.43 -9.69
N GLN A 66 -10.38 8.46 -10.21
CA GLN A 66 -9.83 7.20 -10.70
C GLN A 66 -8.78 7.40 -11.81
N ASP A 67 -8.93 8.45 -12.62
CA ASP A 67 -8.21 8.68 -13.86
C ASP A 67 -7.37 9.97 -13.87
N LYS A 68 -7.54 10.84 -12.88
CA LYS A 68 -6.87 12.15 -12.83
C LYS A 68 -6.35 12.48 -11.44
N LEU A 69 -5.12 12.96 -11.38
CA LEU A 69 -4.48 13.51 -10.19
C LEU A 69 -4.04 14.94 -10.48
N MET A 70 -4.34 15.85 -9.58
CA MET A 70 -4.00 17.28 -9.68
C MET A 70 -3.21 17.73 -8.45
N PRO A 71 -2.27 18.70 -8.60
CA PRO A 71 -1.87 19.37 -9.84
C PRO A 71 -1.17 18.44 -10.86
N GLU A 72 -1.17 18.85 -12.12
CA GLU A 72 -0.50 18.11 -13.20
C GLU A 72 1.00 17.94 -12.90
N GLY A 73 1.52 16.73 -13.09
CA GLY A 73 2.90 16.37 -12.78
C GLY A 73 3.06 15.52 -11.51
N LEU A 74 2.06 15.45 -10.64
CA LEU A 74 2.03 14.46 -9.56
C LEU A 74 1.80 13.05 -10.11
N LYS A 75 2.40 12.06 -9.45
CA LYS A 75 2.17 10.64 -9.74
C LYS A 75 1.50 9.97 -8.56
N TYR A 76 0.61 9.02 -8.85
CA TYR A 76 -0.14 8.32 -7.81
C TYR A 76 0.76 7.54 -6.85
N ASP A 77 1.87 6.95 -7.32
CA ASP A 77 2.83 6.22 -6.50
C ASP A 77 3.74 7.13 -5.65
N ASP A 78 3.93 8.38 -6.07
CA ASP A 78 4.62 9.40 -5.27
C ASP A 78 3.73 9.94 -4.13
N VAL A 79 2.40 9.98 -4.33
CA VAL A 79 1.44 10.55 -3.36
C VAL A 79 0.82 9.50 -2.45
N PHE A 80 0.37 8.37 -3.01
CA PHE A 80 -0.36 7.34 -2.29
C PHE A 80 0.51 6.11 -2.07
N SER A 81 0.45 5.55 -0.86
CA SER A 81 1.04 4.24 -0.59
C SER A 81 0.12 3.10 -1.04
N VAL A 82 -1.19 3.35 -1.05
CA VAL A 82 -2.20 2.47 -1.64
C VAL A 82 -3.22 3.33 -2.39
N PHE A 83 -3.51 2.97 -3.63
CA PHE A 83 -4.56 3.58 -4.43
C PHE A 83 -5.29 2.50 -5.23
N ILE A 84 -6.61 2.39 -5.03
CA ILE A 84 -7.48 1.53 -5.84
C ILE A 84 -8.63 2.40 -6.33
N GLY A 85 -8.46 2.99 -7.52
CA GLY A 85 -9.37 4.01 -8.03
C GLY A 85 -10.79 3.49 -8.21
N SER A 86 -10.94 2.24 -8.66
CA SER A 86 -12.24 1.57 -8.83
C SER A 86 -13.02 1.37 -7.51
N LYS A 87 -12.35 1.50 -6.36
CA LYS A 87 -12.94 1.39 -5.03
C LYS A 87 -12.95 2.70 -4.26
N GLU A 88 -12.52 3.79 -4.89
CA GLU A 88 -12.30 5.07 -4.24
C GLU A 88 -11.46 4.97 -2.96
N LEU A 89 -10.47 4.07 -2.97
CA LEU A 89 -9.57 3.86 -1.83
C LEU A 89 -8.24 4.53 -2.09
N ALA A 90 -7.88 5.50 -1.27
CA ALA A 90 -6.58 6.17 -1.30
C ALA A 90 -6.03 6.25 0.13
N LEU A 91 -4.85 5.68 0.35
CA LEU A 91 -4.14 5.72 1.62
C LEU A 91 -2.81 6.46 1.45
N MET A 92 -2.59 7.47 2.29
CA MET A 92 -1.32 8.19 2.41
C MET A 92 -0.60 7.79 3.69
N ALA A 93 0.72 7.71 3.64
CA ALA A 93 1.53 7.41 4.82
C ALA A 93 1.52 8.60 5.80
N VAL A 94 1.41 8.27 7.10
CA VAL A 94 1.35 9.23 8.20
C VAL A 94 2.70 9.28 8.91
N GLU A 95 3.32 10.46 8.89
CA GLU A 95 4.58 10.75 9.58
C GLU A 95 4.37 11.12 11.05
N ASP A 96 3.26 11.79 11.36
CA ASP A 96 2.91 12.25 12.72
C ASP A 96 1.41 12.50 12.85
N GLU A 97 0.89 12.58 14.08
CA GLU A 97 -0.51 12.93 14.33
C GLU A 97 -0.73 13.72 15.64
N THR A 98 -1.84 14.45 15.68
CA THR A 98 -2.43 15.01 16.90
C THR A 98 -3.87 14.54 17.01
N GLU A 99 -4.64 15.01 17.98
CA GLU A 99 -6.07 14.67 18.09
C GLU A 99 -6.83 14.93 16.78
N ASP A 100 -6.65 16.12 16.21
CA ASP A 100 -7.42 16.61 15.04
C ASP A 100 -6.64 16.60 13.73
N TRP A 101 -5.33 16.39 13.73
CA TRP A 101 -4.49 16.55 12.54
C TRP A 101 -3.65 15.32 12.25
N VAL A 102 -3.35 15.09 10.98
CA VAL A 102 -2.39 14.09 10.51
C VAL A 102 -1.35 14.74 9.61
N LYS A 103 -0.08 14.40 9.81
CA LYS A 103 1.01 14.83 8.93
C LYS A 103 1.23 13.76 7.86
N LEU A 104 0.85 14.07 6.64
CA LEU A 104 0.84 13.14 5.51
C LEU A 104 2.05 13.36 4.61
N ILE A 105 2.69 12.26 4.20
CA ILE A 105 3.74 12.29 3.17
C ILE A 105 3.06 12.37 1.80
N TYR A 106 3.27 13.46 1.07
CA TYR A 106 2.66 13.71 -0.25
C TYR A 106 3.66 13.63 -1.41
N ASP A 107 4.94 13.46 -1.11
CA ASP A 107 6.01 13.20 -2.08
C ASP A 107 6.95 12.17 -1.46
N ASN A 108 6.66 10.89 -1.71
CA ASN A 108 7.43 9.75 -1.19
C ASN A 108 8.89 9.77 -1.65
N LYS A 109 9.17 10.34 -2.82
CA LYS A 109 10.52 10.38 -3.38
C LYS A 109 11.43 11.36 -2.63
N ASN A 110 10.89 12.52 -2.26
CA ASN A 110 11.64 13.57 -1.57
C ASN A 110 11.29 13.69 -0.08
N ASN A 111 10.45 12.78 0.43
CA ASN A 111 9.94 12.76 1.81
C ASN A 111 9.36 14.11 2.24
N LYS A 112 8.51 14.73 1.41
CA LYS A 112 7.81 15.95 1.78
C LYS A 112 6.49 15.61 2.44
N SER A 113 6.20 16.32 3.53
CA SER A 113 5.02 16.12 4.34
C SER A 113 4.27 17.42 4.59
N GLY A 114 2.98 17.32 4.90
CA GLY A 114 2.14 18.45 5.30
C GLY A 114 1.00 18.01 6.20
N TRP A 115 0.47 18.94 6.98
CA TRP A 115 -0.61 18.68 7.93
C TRP A 115 -1.97 18.78 7.27
N MET A 116 -2.79 17.74 7.43
CA MET A 116 -4.19 17.72 7.03
C MET A 116 -5.06 17.63 8.27
N LYS A 117 -6.10 18.46 8.35
CA LYS A 117 -7.13 18.29 9.37
C LYS A 117 -7.91 17.01 9.08
N LYS A 118 -8.07 16.16 10.08
CA LYS A 118 -8.83 14.91 9.98
C LYS A 118 -10.28 15.26 9.66
N ASP A 119 -10.82 14.66 8.62
CA ASP A 119 -12.26 14.73 8.34
C ASP A 119 -13.04 13.67 9.12
N ASP A 120 -12.36 12.58 9.46
CA ASP A 120 -12.86 11.50 10.31
C ASP A 120 -11.68 10.87 11.09
N PRO A 121 -11.69 10.84 12.44
CA PRO A 121 -10.61 10.24 13.22
C PRO A 121 -10.47 8.73 12.98
N TYR A 122 -11.54 8.03 12.56
CA TYR A 122 -11.51 6.57 12.33
C TYR A 122 -10.84 6.17 11.02
N LYS A 123 -10.51 7.12 10.14
CA LYS A 123 -9.76 6.87 8.91
C LYS A 123 -8.26 6.71 9.12
N PHE A 124 -7.75 7.04 10.31
CA PHE A 124 -6.38 6.73 10.69
C PHE A 124 -6.24 5.26 11.09
N MET A 125 -5.25 4.58 10.51
CA MET A 125 -4.91 3.20 10.84
C MET A 125 -3.42 3.09 11.09
N THR A 126 -3.04 2.59 12.27
CA THR A 126 -1.67 2.13 12.50
C THR A 126 -1.31 0.99 11.54
N TRP A 127 -0.01 0.74 11.34
CA TRP A 127 0.46 -0.41 10.56
C TRP A 127 -0.16 -1.74 11.01
N VAL A 128 -0.24 -1.96 12.32
CA VAL A 128 -0.80 -3.19 12.90
C VAL A 128 -2.30 -3.30 12.59
N ASN A 129 -3.04 -2.20 12.66
CA ASN A 129 -4.47 -2.19 12.34
C ASN A 129 -4.70 -2.45 10.85
N LEU A 130 -3.93 -1.79 9.97
CA LEU A 130 -4.02 -2.03 8.53
C LEU A 130 -3.72 -3.50 8.18
N TYR A 131 -2.65 -4.07 8.73
CA TYR A 131 -2.29 -5.46 8.46
C TYR A 131 -3.31 -6.45 9.04
N ASN A 132 -3.85 -6.19 10.24
CA ASN A 132 -4.90 -7.04 10.79
C ASN A 132 -6.18 -6.97 9.94
N SER A 133 -6.65 -5.78 9.60
CA SER A 133 -7.90 -5.61 8.86
C SER A 133 -7.80 -6.17 7.44
N TYR A 134 -6.79 -5.73 6.68
CA TYR A 134 -6.65 -6.12 5.27
C TYR A 134 -5.99 -7.48 5.11
N GLY A 135 -5.03 -7.85 5.96
CA GLY A 135 -4.36 -9.14 5.89
C GLY A 135 -5.25 -10.31 6.29
N ARG A 136 -6.17 -10.14 7.25
CA ARG A 136 -7.18 -11.18 7.57
C ARG A 136 -8.20 -11.33 6.45
N LYS A 137 -8.61 -10.23 5.83
CA LYS A 137 -9.65 -10.21 4.79
C LYS A 137 -9.13 -10.72 3.44
N TYR A 138 -7.95 -10.26 3.03
CA TYR A 138 -7.43 -10.48 1.69
C TYR A 138 -6.17 -11.35 1.64
N GLY A 139 -5.60 -11.70 2.79
CA GLY A 139 -4.30 -12.33 2.87
C GLY A 139 -3.15 -11.37 2.57
N PHE A 140 -1.95 -11.91 2.52
CA PHE A 140 -0.73 -11.21 2.16
C PHE A 140 -0.17 -11.66 0.83
N LYS A 141 0.57 -10.76 0.20
CA LYS A 141 1.52 -11.04 -0.87
C LYS A 141 2.94 -10.81 -0.36
N ILE A 142 3.89 -11.61 -0.83
CA ILE A 142 5.32 -11.39 -0.61
C ILE A 142 5.78 -10.32 -1.62
N LEU A 143 6.56 -9.34 -1.16
CA LEU A 143 7.16 -8.32 -2.01
C LEU A 143 8.33 -8.92 -2.80
N LYS A 144 8.53 -8.48 -4.04
CA LYS A 144 9.36 -9.19 -5.03
C LYS A 144 10.84 -9.36 -4.64
N ASP A 145 11.36 -8.44 -3.86
CA ASP A 145 12.73 -8.32 -3.37
C ASP A 145 12.83 -8.63 -1.86
N ALA A 146 11.80 -9.23 -1.29
CA ALA A 146 11.88 -9.78 0.06
C ALA A 146 12.96 -10.88 0.12
N PRO A 147 13.68 -11.03 1.24
CA PRO A 147 14.71 -12.05 1.36
C PRO A 147 14.11 -13.45 1.32
N GLU A 148 14.83 -14.41 0.72
CA GLU A 148 14.36 -15.80 0.58
C GLU A 148 14.01 -16.46 1.92
N ALA A 149 14.60 -16.02 3.02
CA ALA A 149 14.27 -16.47 4.38
C ALA A 149 12.77 -16.32 4.73
N VAL A 150 12.06 -15.42 4.07
CA VAL A 150 10.60 -15.25 4.22
C VAL A 150 9.81 -16.47 3.71
N LEU A 151 10.41 -17.30 2.86
CA LEU A 151 9.80 -18.53 2.37
C LEU A 151 9.88 -19.68 3.38
N SER A 152 10.57 -19.51 4.51
CA SER A 152 10.60 -20.49 5.59
C SER A 152 9.52 -20.16 6.62
N LEU A 153 8.68 -21.13 6.95
CA LEU A 153 7.75 -21.05 8.07
C LEU A 153 8.38 -21.66 9.32
N HIS A 154 8.29 -20.94 10.42
CA HIS A 154 8.92 -21.27 11.70
C HIS A 154 7.90 -21.73 12.73
N ALA A 155 8.35 -22.56 13.69
CA ALA A 155 7.53 -23.03 14.80
C ALA A 155 7.19 -21.90 15.80
N ASP A 156 8.06 -20.91 15.95
CA ASP A 156 7.90 -19.79 16.89
C ASP A 156 8.46 -18.46 16.33
N THR A 157 8.43 -17.40 17.14
CA THR A 157 8.85 -16.04 16.78
C THR A 157 10.35 -15.76 17.03
N GLU A 158 11.18 -16.80 16.98
CA GLU A 158 12.63 -16.72 17.19
C GLU A 158 13.38 -17.14 15.93
N ASP A 159 14.49 -16.45 15.64
CA ASP A 159 15.26 -16.65 14.40
C ASP A 159 15.88 -18.05 14.27
N ASN A 160 16.17 -18.71 15.40
CA ASN A 160 16.73 -20.06 15.48
C ASN A 160 15.67 -21.15 15.66
N SER A 161 14.38 -20.79 15.67
CA SER A 161 13.30 -21.76 15.83
C SER A 161 13.22 -22.72 14.65
N GLN A 162 12.75 -23.94 14.91
CA GLN A 162 12.64 -24.98 13.89
C GLN A 162 11.79 -24.53 12.70
N VAL A 163 12.32 -24.73 11.49
CA VAL A 163 11.54 -24.58 10.26
C VAL A 163 10.56 -25.74 10.14
N VAL A 164 9.26 -25.43 10.10
CA VAL A 164 8.17 -26.40 10.01
C VAL A 164 7.70 -26.63 8.57
N ALA A 165 8.01 -25.69 7.68
CA ALA A 165 7.71 -25.81 6.25
C ALA A 165 8.57 -24.85 5.42
N GLN A 166 8.91 -25.28 4.20
CA GLN A 166 9.44 -24.42 3.16
C GLN A 166 8.35 -24.14 2.13
N LEU A 167 8.19 -22.87 1.75
CA LEU A 167 7.27 -22.42 0.72
C LEU A 167 7.99 -22.37 -0.63
N ASN A 168 7.31 -22.83 -1.68
CA ASN A 168 7.85 -22.75 -3.05
C ASN A 168 7.09 -21.71 -3.88
N HIS A 169 5.76 -21.81 -3.91
CA HIS A 169 4.91 -20.93 -4.69
C HIS A 169 3.64 -20.57 -3.90
N PRO A 170 3.77 -19.71 -2.87
CA PRO A 170 2.63 -19.36 -2.03
C PRO A 170 1.56 -18.63 -2.85
N GLU A 171 0.40 -19.27 -3.03
CA GLU A 171 -0.74 -18.69 -3.75
C GLU A 171 -1.59 -17.79 -2.85
N PHE A 172 -1.70 -18.16 -1.57
CA PHE A 172 -2.46 -17.41 -0.58
C PHE A 172 -1.85 -17.52 0.81
N ILE A 173 -1.58 -16.38 1.44
CA ILE A 173 -1.02 -16.29 2.79
C ILE A 173 -2.06 -15.65 3.70
N LYS A 174 -2.81 -16.45 4.47
CA LYS A 174 -3.82 -15.95 5.40
C LYS A 174 -3.18 -15.53 6.71
N LEU A 175 -3.43 -14.29 7.14
CA LEU A 175 -3.03 -13.83 8.47
C LEU A 175 -3.92 -14.44 9.56
N ASN A 176 -3.30 -15.06 10.57
CA ASN A 176 -3.96 -15.48 11.81
C ASN A 176 -3.66 -14.54 12.98
N VAL A 177 -2.39 -14.15 13.18
CA VAL A 177 -1.97 -13.27 14.27
C VAL A 177 -0.65 -12.57 13.95
N ILE A 178 -0.44 -11.36 14.47
CA ILE A 178 0.85 -10.65 14.37
C ILE A 178 1.50 -10.61 15.76
N LYS A 179 2.79 -10.93 15.83
CA LYS A 179 3.63 -10.84 17.03
C LYS A 179 4.98 -10.23 16.66
N GLY A 180 5.17 -8.94 16.94
CA GLY A 180 6.40 -8.23 16.62
C GLY A 180 6.74 -8.28 15.12
N ASN A 181 7.89 -8.85 14.78
CA ASN A 181 8.37 -8.99 13.39
C ASN A 181 7.86 -10.26 12.68
N TRP A 182 7.07 -11.05 13.40
CA TRP A 182 6.53 -12.33 12.97
C TRP A 182 5.02 -12.29 12.84
N ALA A 183 4.50 -13.07 11.90
CA ALA A 183 3.08 -13.26 11.70
C ALA A 183 2.78 -14.75 11.66
N LEU A 184 1.87 -15.22 12.50
CA LEU A 184 1.32 -16.56 12.36
C LEU A 184 0.40 -16.56 11.14
N VAL A 185 0.71 -17.42 10.17
CA VAL A 185 -0.01 -17.51 8.90
C VAL A 185 -0.40 -18.94 8.59
N THR A 186 -1.46 -19.08 7.79
CA THR A 186 -1.77 -20.32 7.09
C THR A 186 -1.57 -20.06 5.60
N VAL A 187 -0.67 -20.81 4.98
CA VAL A 187 -0.28 -20.65 3.58
C VAL A 187 -0.82 -21.81 2.75
N VAL A 188 -1.47 -21.47 1.64
CA VAL A 188 -1.79 -22.43 0.57
C VAL A 188 -0.73 -22.25 -0.51
N ASP A 189 0.05 -23.30 -0.73
CA ASP A 189 1.09 -23.41 -1.75
C ASP A 189 0.53 -24.18 -2.97
N LEU A 190 1.32 -24.34 -4.02
CA LEU A 190 0.95 -25.07 -5.24
C LEU A 190 0.47 -26.51 -4.98
N ASP A 191 1.02 -27.15 -3.94
CA ASP A 191 0.62 -28.49 -3.49
C ASP A 191 -0.76 -28.54 -2.82
N ARG A 192 -1.42 -27.39 -2.67
CA ARG A 192 -2.74 -27.18 -2.05
C ARG A 192 -2.86 -27.67 -0.62
N THR A 193 -1.75 -28.04 0.02
CA THR A 193 -1.74 -28.50 1.40
C THR A 193 -1.52 -27.30 2.30
N PRO A 194 -2.47 -26.94 3.19
CA PRO A 194 -2.30 -25.79 4.06
C PRO A 194 -1.14 -26.00 5.03
N LYS A 195 -0.17 -25.08 5.02
CA LYS A 195 0.97 -25.07 5.93
C LYS A 195 0.80 -23.93 6.92
N THR A 196 0.94 -24.19 8.22
CA THR A 196 0.78 -23.17 9.27
C THR A 196 2.07 -23.01 10.04
N GLY A 197 2.48 -21.76 10.24
CA GLY A 197 3.68 -21.40 10.99
C GLY A 197 3.89 -19.89 11.02
N TYR A 198 4.93 -19.44 11.70
CA TYR A 198 5.34 -18.05 11.75
C TYR A 198 6.18 -17.69 10.53
N ILE A 199 5.79 -16.60 9.87
CA ILE A 199 6.56 -15.98 8.78
C ILE A 199 7.09 -14.63 9.26
N ARG A 200 8.34 -14.32 8.93
CA ARG A 200 8.91 -13.00 9.22
C ARG A 200 8.35 -11.99 8.23
N TRP A 201 7.42 -11.14 8.67
CA TRP A 201 6.71 -10.21 7.77
C TRP A 201 7.42 -8.87 7.61
N ARG A 202 8.37 -8.56 8.51
CA ARG A 202 9.22 -7.38 8.45
C ARG A 202 10.59 -7.61 9.06
N SER A 203 11.57 -6.79 8.67
CA SER A 203 12.89 -6.72 9.28
C SER A 203 12.85 -6.10 10.68
N ASP A 204 13.98 -6.17 11.39
CA ASP A 204 14.14 -5.51 12.69
C ASP A 204 14.12 -3.99 12.58
N ASP A 205 14.62 -3.45 11.47
CA ASP A 205 14.52 -2.04 11.10
C ASP A 205 13.13 -1.65 10.55
N GLY A 206 12.19 -2.59 10.54
CA GLY A 206 10.80 -2.36 10.15
C GLY A 206 10.53 -2.36 8.65
N VAL A 207 11.48 -2.79 7.81
CA VAL A 207 11.29 -2.97 6.36
C VAL A 207 10.27 -4.08 6.15
N LYS A 208 9.20 -3.80 5.40
CA LYS A 208 8.13 -4.78 5.19
C LYS A 208 8.52 -5.74 4.09
N TYR A 209 8.28 -7.03 4.31
CA TYR A 209 8.50 -8.11 3.33
C TYR A 209 7.19 -8.63 2.75
N LEU A 210 6.14 -8.61 3.56
CA LEU A 210 4.78 -8.93 3.16
C LEU A 210 3.94 -7.66 3.15
N PHE A 211 2.95 -7.59 2.27
CA PHE A 211 1.95 -6.52 2.27
C PHE A 211 0.54 -7.12 2.07
N PRO A 212 -0.52 -6.53 2.65
CA PRO A 212 -1.89 -6.97 2.37
C PRO A 212 -2.21 -6.97 0.88
N ALA A 213 -2.84 -8.05 0.39
CA ALA A 213 -3.27 -8.18 -0.99
C ALA A 213 -4.60 -7.44 -1.24
N ILE A 214 -4.62 -6.14 -0.88
CA ILE A 214 -5.80 -5.27 -0.98
C ILE A 214 -6.29 -5.27 -2.43
N LYS A 215 -7.57 -5.57 -2.61
CA LYS A 215 -8.23 -5.69 -3.89
C LYS A 215 -9.70 -5.45 -3.75
#